data_AF-A0A3A1YRA3-F1
#
_entry.id   AF-A0A3A1YRA3-F1
#
_cell.length_a   1.000
_cell.length_b   1.000
_cell.length_c   1.000
_cell.angle_alpha   90.00
_cell.angle_beta   90.00
_cell.angle_gamma   90.00
#
_symmetry.space_group_name_H-M   'P 1'
#
loop_
_entity.id
_entity.type
_entity.pdbx_description
1 polymer ?
#
loop_
_entity_poly.entity_id
_entity_poly.type
_entity_poly.pdbx_seq_one_letter_code
_entity_poly.pdbx_strand_id
1 'polypeptide(L)'
;MTKKYFFENVEDLIAYLYTKVDTIPPLKLQKALYFLYAYYSAMFTAHEENKDISEVTYNLPAELFPAKFQAWYYGPVINSVYLLRKYNEDHFKQLADKFSVYKHFSSPDQKQVRGFIDKLFNTVLKSSDFGLVDRSHEDKAWKNAFAKGRAREMDSQEIIKEYAVKFAK
;
A
#
# COMPACT_ATOMS: atom_id res chain seq x y z
N MET A 1 9.66 -10.93 19.55
CA MET A 1 9.60 -9.58 18.96
C MET A 1 8.39 -9.54 18.04
N THR A 2 7.48 -8.59 18.22
CA THR A 2 6.32 -8.41 17.34
C THR A 2 6.82 -7.93 15.98
N LYS A 3 6.37 -8.55 14.88
CA LYS A 3 6.76 -8.11 13.53
C LYS A 3 6.26 -6.70 13.28
N LYS A 4 7.12 -5.82 12.74
CA LYS A 4 6.76 -4.43 12.42
C LYS A 4 5.95 -4.33 11.12
N TYR A 5 6.25 -5.19 10.15
CA TYR A 5 5.63 -5.16 8.83
C TYR A 5 4.97 -6.50 8.47
N PHE A 6 3.87 -6.46 7.73
CA PHE A 6 3.22 -7.65 7.18
C PHE A 6 4.08 -8.31 6.09
N PHE A 7 4.51 -7.50 5.12
CA PHE A 7 5.55 -7.85 4.16
C PHE A 7 6.86 -7.19 4.58
N GLU A 8 7.93 -7.99 4.70
CA GLU A 8 9.25 -7.46 5.07
C GLU A 8 9.85 -6.59 3.94
N ASN A 9 9.42 -6.81 2.70
CA ASN A 9 9.80 -6.02 1.53
C ASN A 9 8.56 -5.70 0.69
N VAL A 10 8.48 -4.48 0.15
CA VAL A 10 7.44 -4.08 -0.82
C VAL A 10 7.39 -4.99 -2.05
N GLU A 11 8.53 -5.59 -2.43
CA GLU A 11 8.60 -6.53 -3.54
C GLU A 11 7.75 -7.78 -3.33
N ASP A 12 7.55 -8.25 -2.10
CA ASP A 12 6.67 -9.40 -1.82
C ASP A 12 5.21 -9.04 -2.15
N LEU A 13 4.78 -7.82 -1.80
CA LEU A 13 3.46 -7.33 -2.19
C LEU A 13 3.36 -7.20 -3.71
N ILE A 14 4.36 -6.60 -4.36
CA ILE A 14 4.35 -6.42 -5.83
C ILE A 14 4.28 -7.78 -6.53
N ALA A 15 5.11 -8.74 -6.11
CA ALA A 15 5.09 -10.11 -6.62
C ALA A 15 3.68 -10.72 -6.47
N TYR A 16 3.05 -10.55 -5.31
CA TYR A 16 1.67 -10.98 -5.10
C TYR A 16 0.69 -10.33 -6.09
N LEU A 17 0.78 -9.02 -6.33
CA LEU A 17 -0.09 -8.34 -7.29
C LEU A 17 0.07 -8.89 -8.72
N TYR A 18 1.30 -9.21 -9.14
CA TYR A 18 1.57 -9.85 -10.43
C TYR A 18 1.07 -11.31 -10.52
N THR A 19 0.81 -11.99 -9.40
CA THR A 19 0.10 -13.29 -9.46
C THR A 19 -1.37 -13.15 -9.88
N LYS A 20 -1.90 -11.92 -9.91
CA LYS A 20 -3.33 -11.64 -10.21
C LYS A 20 -3.57 -11.17 -11.64
N VAL A 21 -2.55 -10.60 -12.27
CA VAL A 21 -2.62 -10.02 -13.62
C VAL A 21 -1.25 -10.11 -14.29
N ASP A 22 -1.25 -10.31 -15.61
CA ASP A 22 0.00 -10.46 -16.38
C ASP A 22 0.84 -9.18 -16.41
N THR A 23 0.17 -8.02 -16.39
CA THR A 23 0.81 -6.70 -16.45
C THR A 23 0.09 -5.69 -15.58
N ILE A 24 0.84 -4.75 -15.02
CA ILE A 24 0.32 -3.64 -14.23
C ILE A 24 0.86 -2.33 -14.81
N PRO A 25 0.00 -1.38 -15.23
CA PRO A 25 0.45 -0.08 -15.69
C PRO A 25 1.28 0.63 -14.60
N PRO A 26 2.36 1.36 -14.96
CA PRO A 26 3.31 1.91 -14.00
C PRO A 26 2.64 2.86 -12.98
N LEU A 27 1.72 3.70 -13.45
CA LEU A 27 0.95 4.59 -12.57
C LEU A 27 0.11 3.77 -11.58
N LYS A 28 -0.66 2.79 -12.09
CA LYS A 28 -1.54 1.96 -11.27
C LYS A 28 -0.78 1.13 -10.23
N LEU A 29 0.43 0.67 -10.54
CA LEU A 29 1.28 -0.01 -9.55
C LEU A 29 1.58 0.93 -8.37
N GLN A 30 2.02 2.16 -8.64
CA GLN A 30 2.34 3.14 -7.59
C GLN A 30 1.09 3.51 -6.77
N LYS A 31 -0.07 3.66 -7.42
CA LYS A 31 -1.34 3.94 -6.74
C LYS A 31 -1.83 2.77 -5.91
N ALA A 32 -1.70 1.54 -6.41
CA ALA A 32 -2.01 0.34 -5.65
C ALA A 32 -1.16 0.27 -4.38
N LEU A 33 0.15 0.45 -4.49
CA LEU A 33 1.05 0.42 -3.33
C LEU A 33 0.67 1.49 -2.29
N TYR A 34 0.41 2.71 -2.73
CA TYR A 34 0.01 3.81 -1.84
C TYR A 34 -1.31 3.53 -1.12
N PHE A 35 -2.38 3.21 -1.87
CA PHE A 35 -3.69 2.98 -1.26
C PHE A 35 -3.71 1.70 -0.43
N LEU A 36 -3.08 0.61 -0.87
CA LEU A 36 -2.98 -0.61 -0.05
C LEU A 36 -2.29 -0.33 1.28
N TYR A 37 -1.18 0.41 1.28
CA TYR A 37 -0.49 0.80 2.50
C TYR A 37 -1.37 1.65 3.42
N ALA A 38 -1.96 2.71 2.87
CA ALA A 38 -2.74 3.67 3.64
C ALA A 38 -4.01 3.03 4.25
N TYR A 39 -4.81 2.34 3.44
CA TYR A 39 -6.03 1.67 3.90
C TYR A 39 -5.74 0.48 4.82
N TYR A 40 -4.64 -0.26 4.61
CA TYR A 40 -4.26 -1.33 5.54
C TYR A 40 -4.07 -0.79 6.95
N SER A 41 -3.34 0.32 7.08
CA SER A 41 -3.07 0.92 8.39
C SER A 41 -4.34 1.37 9.09
N ALA A 42 -5.34 1.88 8.37
CA ALA A 42 -6.63 2.22 8.98
C ALA A 42 -7.46 1.00 9.38
N MET A 43 -7.39 -0.09 8.61
CA MET A 43 -8.28 -1.24 8.78
C MET A 43 -7.76 -2.28 9.79
N PHE A 44 -6.45 -2.47 9.86
CA PHE A 44 -5.83 -3.57 10.62
C PHE A 44 -4.94 -3.11 11.77
N THR A 45 -4.67 -1.81 11.90
CA THR A 45 -3.89 -1.27 13.01
C THR A 45 -4.82 -0.69 14.07
N ALA A 46 -4.74 -1.25 15.27
CA ALA A 46 -5.44 -0.70 16.42
C ALA A 46 -4.83 0.66 16.79
N HIS A 47 -5.56 1.74 16.53
CA HIS A 47 -5.24 3.05 17.07
C HIS A 47 -5.90 3.19 18.45
N GLU A 48 -5.22 3.83 19.41
CA GLU A 48 -5.80 4.06 20.74
C GLU A 48 -7.12 4.84 20.68
N GLU A 49 -7.29 5.66 19.64
CA GLU A 49 -8.52 6.41 19.34
C GLU A 49 -9.66 5.54 18.76
N ASN A 50 -9.38 4.31 18.30
CA ASN A 50 -10.34 3.37 17.71
C ASN A 50 -10.64 2.15 18.60
N LYS A 51 -10.09 2.11 19.83
CA LYS A 51 -10.28 0.98 20.78
C LYS A 51 -11.75 0.73 21.13
N ASP A 52 -12.60 1.76 21.07
CA ASP A 52 -14.04 1.63 21.34
C ASP A 52 -14.88 1.22 20.12
N ILE A 53 -14.30 1.19 18.90
CA ILE A 53 -15.05 1.01 17.64
C ILE A 53 -14.74 -0.34 16.96
N SER A 54 -13.52 -0.88 17.11
CA SER A 54 -13.18 -2.18 16.52
C SER A 54 -13.45 -3.33 17.49
N GLU A 55 -14.60 -4.01 17.37
CA GLU A 55 -14.88 -5.27 18.10
C GLU A 55 -13.89 -6.40 17.74
N VAL A 56 -13.12 -6.25 16.67
CA VAL A 56 -12.20 -7.26 16.14
C VAL A 56 -10.75 -6.83 16.39
N THR A 57 -10.06 -7.56 17.26
CA THR A 57 -8.60 -7.42 17.43
C THR A 57 -7.88 -8.34 16.46
N TYR A 58 -7.11 -7.78 15.53
CA TYR A 58 -6.24 -8.56 14.65
C TYR A 58 -4.84 -8.71 15.25
N ASN A 59 -4.25 -9.90 15.17
CA ASN A 59 -2.84 -10.11 15.50
C ASN A 59 -1.96 -9.88 14.26
N LEU A 60 -1.93 -8.63 13.79
CA LEU A 60 -1.25 -8.22 12.58
C LEU A 60 -0.22 -7.11 12.84
N PRO A 61 0.85 -7.04 12.04
CA PRO A 61 1.78 -5.91 12.08
C PRO A 61 1.08 -4.58 11.74
N ALA A 62 1.54 -3.48 12.35
CA ALA A 62 0.93 -2.15 12.20
C ALA A 62 1.09 -1.53 10.80
N GLU A 63 2.02 -2.02 9.99
CA GLU A 63 2.29 -1.50 8.65
C GLU A 63 2.33 -2.64 7.63
N LEU A 64 1.87 -2.36 6.40
CA LEU A 64 1.80 -3.37 5.35
C LEU A 64 3.20 -3.77 4.84
N PHE A 65 4.10 -2.80 4.68
CA PHE A 65 5.49 -2.98 4.27
C PHE A 65 6.30 -1.72 4.65
N PRO A 66 7.65 -1.77 4.67
CA PRO A 66 8.46 -0.58 4.89
C PRO A 66 8.33 0.42 3.73
N ALA A 67 7.45 1.40 3.87
CA ALA A 67 7.14 2.38 2.83
C ALA A 67 8.05 3.61 2.88
N LYS A 68 8.50 4.06 1.70
CA LYS A 68 9.23 5.33 1.49
C LYS A 68 8.65 6.07 0.30
N PHE A 69 7.44 6.61 0.48
CA PHE A 69 6.75 7.36 -0.57
C PHE A 69 7.37 8.75 -0.75
N GLN A 70 7.37 9.21 -1.99
CA GLN A 70 7.70 10.58 -2.35
C GLN A 70 6.50 11.23 -3.03
N ALA A 71 6.28 12.51 -2.76
CA ALA A 71 5.22 13.29 -3.39
C ALA A 71 5.66 13.75 -4.79
N TRP A 72 5.28 13.00 -5.81
CA TRP A 72 5.54 13.34 -7.21
C TRP A 72 4.34 14.05 -7.83
N TYR A 73 4.53 14.59 -9.04
CA TYR A 73 3.50 15.33 -9.78
C TYR A 73 2.22 14.51 -9.97
N TYR A 74 2.34 13.25 -10.37
CA TYR A 74 1.20 12.33 -10.51
C TYR A 74 0.86 11.60 -9.21
N GLY A 75 1.21 12.17 -8.05
CA GLY A 75 0.89 11.67 -6.72
C GLY A 75 2.03 10.85 -6.07
N PRO A 76 1.73 10.05 -5.04
CA PRO A 76 2.73 9.29 -4.30
C PRO A 76 3.45 8.23 -5.15
N VAL A 77 4.77 8.12 -4.99
CA VAL A 77 5.64 7.15 -5.70
C VAL A 77 6.71 6.60 -4.76
N ILE A 78 6.97 5.29 -4.80
CA ILE A 78 8.18 4.69 -4.23
C ILE A 78 9.25 4.70 -5.33
N ASN A 79 10.26 5.56 -5.19
CA ASN A 79 11.26 5.80 -6.23
C ASN A 79 12.05 4.53 -6.60
N SER A 80 12.42 3.70 -5.62
CA SER A 80 13.13 2.43 -5.89
C SER A 80 12.31 1.49 -6.76
N VAL A 81 10.99 1.37 -6.51
CA VAL A 81 10.07 0.57 -7.32
C VAL A 81 9.92 1.16 -8.72
N TYR A 82 9.80 2.49 -8.84
CA TYR A 82 9.72 3.17 -10.13
C TYR A 82 10.97 2.90 -10.99
N LEU A 83 12.16 3.07 -10.41
CA LEU A 83 13.43 2.84 -11.10
C LEU A 83 13.59 1.37 -11.48
N LEU A 84 13.33 0.44 -10.56
CA LEU A 84 13.45 -0.99 -10.81
C LEU A 84 12.52 -1.42 -11.95
N ARG A 85 11.25 -0.99 -11.95
CA ARG A 85 10.33 -1.28 -13.05
C ARG A 85 10.80 -0.68 -14.37
N LYS A 86 11.31 0.57 -14.35
CA LYS A 86 11.75 1.27 -15.55
C LYS A 86 12.90 0.55 -16.26
N TYR A 87 13.80 -0.08 -15.49
CA TYR A 87 14.99 -0.74 -16.04
C TYR A 87 14.87 -2.27 -16.13
N ASN A 88 13.95 -2.88 -15.38
CA ASN A 88 13.78 -4.34 -15.31
C ASN A 88 12.35 -4.71 -14.90
N GLU A 89 11.39 -4.54 -15.82
CA GLU A 89 9.97 -4.86 -15.54
C GLU A 89 9.74 -6.34 -15.23
N ASP A 90 10.49 -7.24 -15.89
CA ASP A 90 10.32 -8.68 -15.72
C ASP A 90 10.79 -9.19 -14.34
N HIS A 91 11.57 -8.38 -13.60
CA HIS A 91 11.95 -8.68 -12.21
C HIS A 91 10.74 -9.08 -11.36
N PHE A 92 9.65 -8.32 -11.43
CA PHE A 92 8.48 -8.57 -10.60
C PHE A 92 7.68 -9.79 -11.04
N LYS A 93 7.65 -10.09 -12.34
CA LYS A 93 7.02 -11.32 -12.85
C LYS A 93 7.79 -12.56 -12.38
N GLN A 94 9.12 -12.52 -12.45
CA GLN A 94 9.98 -13.60 -11.97
C GLN A 94 9.84 -13.83 -10.45
N LEU A 95 9.61 -12.76 -9.68
CA LEU A 95 9.28 -12.89 -8.25
C LEU A 95 7.88 -13.48 -8.05
N ALA A 96 6.90 -13.09 -8.88
CA ALA A 96 5.54 -13.63 -8.83
C ALA A 96 5.51 -15.15 -9.08
N ASP A 97 6.30 -15.65 -10.04
CA ASP A 97 6.42 -17.09 -10.33
C ASP A 97 6.90 -17.90 -9.11
N LYS A 98 7.65 -17.27 -8.21
CA LYS A 98 8.20 -17.88 -7.00
C LYS A 98 7.38 -17.53 -5.75
N PHE A 99 6.31 -16.77 -5.89
CA PHE A 99 5.53 -16.27 -4.76
C PHE A 99 4.74 -17.41 -4.11
N SER A 100 4.95 -17.62 -2.81
CA SER A 100 4.22 -18.61 -2.03
C SER A 100 3.10 -17.97 -1.22
N VAL A 101 1.86 -18.19 -1.64
CA VAL A 101 0.65 -17.70 -0.93
C VAL A 101 0.64 -18.20 0.52
N TYR A 102 1.02 -19.45 0.77
CA TYR A 102 1.02 -20.03 2.12
C TYR A 102 2.05 -19.40 3.06
N LYS A 103 3.13 -18.82 2.52
CA LYS A 103 4.15 -18.12 3.32
C LYS A 103 3.62 -16.82 3.94
N HIS A 104 2.68 -16.15 3.28
CA HIS A 104 2.17 -14.84 3.69
C HIS A 104 0.72 -14.87 4.20
N PHE A 105 -0.08 -15.88 3.79
CA PHE A 105 -1.51 -15.91 4.00
C PHE A 105 -2.01 -17.23 4.61
N SER A 106 -1.36 -17.70 5.67
CA SER A 106 -1.69 -18.98 6.32
C SER A 106 -2.74 -18.83 7.41
N SER A 107 -2.70 -17.77 8.22
CA SER A 107 -3.64 -17.56 9.33
C SER A 107 -4.97 -16.93 8.89
N PRO A 108 -6.05 -17.03 9.69
CA PRO A 108 -7.32 -16.35 9.41
C PRO A 108 -7.16 -14.83 9.21
N ASP A 109 -6.43 -14.15 10.10
CA ASP A 109 -6.17 -12.71 9.99
C ASP A 109 -5.41 -12.36 8.70
N GLN A 110 -4.40 -13.15 8.36
CA GLN A 110 -3.67 -12.94 7.10
C GLN A 110 -4.56 -13.18 5.87
N LYS A 111 -5.51 -14.12 5.93
CA LYS A 111 -6.51 -14.31 4.86
C LYS A 111 -7.46 -13.12 4.74
N GLN A 112 -7.77 -12.41 5.83
CA GLN A 112 -8.51 -11.14 5.76
C GLN A 112 -7.70 -10.06 5.04
N VAL A 113 -6.41 -9.93 5.37
CA VAL A 113 -5.49 -9.02 4.66
C VAL A 113 -5.42 -9.37 3.18
N ARG A 114 -5.35 -10.66 2.83
CA ARG A 114 -5.39 -11.12 1.44
C ARG A 114 -6.65 -10.65 0.72
N GLY A 115 -7.82 -10.86 1.32
CA GLY A 115 -9.11 -10.45 0.76
C GLY A 115 -9.22 -8.93 0.60
N PHE A 116 -8.67 -8.17 1.56
CA PHE A 116 -8.53 -6.72 1.46
C PHE A 116 -7.66 -6.31 0.27
N ILE A 117 -6.46 -6.89 0.13
CA ILE A 117 -5.54 -6.59 -0.97
C ILE A 117 -6.20 -6.89 -2.31
N ASP A 118 -6.79 -8.08 -2.46
CA ASP A 118 -7.46 -8.51 -3.69
C ASP A 118 -8.58 -7.56 -4.11
N LYS A 119 -9.42 -7.14 -3.16
CA LYS A 119 -10.53 -6.20 -3.43
C LYS A 119 -10.03 -4.82 -3.82
N LEU A 120 -9.15 -4.22 -3.02
CA LEU A 120 -8.69 -2.85 -3.24
C LEU A 120 -7.82 -2.76 -4.51
N PHE A 121 -6.97 -3.75 -4.76
CA PHE A 121 -6.18 -3.80 -5.99
C PHE A 121 -7.07 -3.87 -7.24
N ASN A 122 -8.10 -4.72 -7.23
CA ASN A 122 -9.07 -4.79 -8.33
C ASN A 122 -9.79 -3.45 -8.56
N THR A 123 -10.14 -2.73 -7.48
CA THR A 123 -10.70 -1.37 -7.58
C THR A 123 -9.72 -0.42 -8.24
N VAL A 124 -8.46 -0.41 -7.82
CA VAL A 124 -7.41 0.43 -8.44
C VAL A 124 -7.24 0.12 -9.93
N LEU A 125 -7.25 -1.16 -10.31
CA LEU A 125 -7.14 -1.56 -11.72
C LEU A 125 -8.31 -1.10 -12.57
N LYS A 126 -9.53 -1.02 -12.02
CA LYS A 126 -10.73 -0.56 -12.74
C LYS A 126 -10.89 0.95 -12.78
N SER A 127 -10.28 1.66 -11.83
CA SER A 127 -10.30 3.12 -11.81
C SER A 127 -9.53 3.75 -12.97
N SER A 128 -9.94 4.96 -13.35
CA SER A 128 -9.20 5.78 -14.31
C SER A 128 -7.90 6.29 -13.71
N ASP A 129 -6.89 6.47 -14.56
CA ASP A 129 -5.58 6.96 -14.15
C ASP A 129 -5.68 8.36 -13.49
N PHE A 130 -6.44 9.27 -14.10
CA PHE A 130 -6.67 10.60 -13.53
C PHE A 130 -7.47 10.55 -12.22
N GLY A 131 -8.49 9.69 -12.12
CA GLY A 131 -9.24 9.54 -10.87
C GLY A 131 -8.36 9.06 -9.71
N LEU A 132 -7.39 8.17 -9.97
CA LEU A 132 -6.42 7.75 -8.95
C LEU A 132 -5.44 8.86 -8.58
N VAL A 133 -5.01 9.68 -9.55
CA VAL A 133 -4.15 10.84 -9.31
C VAL A 133 -4.88 11.83 -8.42
N ASP A 134 -6.08 12.26 -8.84
CA ASP A 134 -6.92 13.24 -8.14
C ASP A 134 -7.19 12.77 -6.70
N ARG A 135 -7.63 11.52 -6.52
CA ARG A 135 -7.84 10.95 -5.18
C ARG A 135 -6.58 10.99 -4.33
N SER A 136 -5.42 10.66 -4.89
CA SER A 136 -4.16 10.72 -4.12
C SER A 136 -3.71 12.15 -3.82
N HIS A 137 -4.12 13.12 -4.65
CA HIS A 137 -3.84 14.54 -4.44
C HIS A 137 -4.72 15.19 -3.39
N GLU A 138 -5.86 14.59 -3.04
CA GLU A 138 -6.70 15.05 -1.94
C GLU A 138 -6.05 14.85 -0.57
N ASP A 139 -5.14 13.88 -0.45
CA ASP A 139 -4.53 13.49 0.82
C ASP A 139 -3.53 14.55 1.33
N LYS A 140 -3.69 14.96 2.58
CA LYS A 140 -2.88 16.00 3.23
C LYS A 140 -1.41 15.58 3.29
N ALA A 141 -1.12 14.32 3.60
CA ALA A 141 0.25 13.81 3.62
C ALA A 141 0.98 14.05 2.29
N TRP A 142 0.29 13.88 1.15
CA TRP A 142 0.86 14.21 -0.16
C TRP A 142 1.00 15.72 -0.36
N LYS A 143 -0.06 16.50 -0.08
CA LYS A 143 -0.05 17.98 -0.24
C LYS A 143 1.07 18.62 0.57
N ASN A 144 1.23 18.22 1.83
CA ASN A 144 2.24 18.73 2.77
C ASN A 144 3.66 18.47 2.26
N ALA A 145 3.93 17.25 1.79
CA ALA A 145 5.23 16.90 1.24
C ALA A 145 5.49 17.64 -0.08
N PHE A 146 4.51 17.68 -0.98
CA PHE A 146 4.63 18.34 -2.29
C PHE A 146 4.86 19.85 -2.16
N ALA A 147 4.21 20.51 -1.19
CA ALA A 147 4.41 21.93 -0.91
C ALA A 147 5.85 22.27 -0.47
N LYS A 148 6.59 21.31 0.10
CA LYS A 148 8.01 21.44 0.49
C LYS A 148 8.98 21.20 -0.68
N GLY A 149 8.46 20.88 -1.86
CA GLY A 149 9.23 20.64 -3.08
C GLY A 149 8.85 19.34 -3.79
N ARG A 150 9.32 19.21 -5.03
CA ARG A 150 9.07 18.03 -5.86
C ARG A 150 9.80 16.80 -5.30
N ALA A 151 9.14 15.65 -5.37
CA ALA A 151 9.67 14.35 -4.96
C ALA A 151 10.18 14.30 -3.51
N ARG A 152 9.64 15.17 -2.64
CA ARG A 152 9.92 15.12 -1.20
C ARG A 152 9.34 13.86 -0.59
N GLU A 153 10.07 13.31 0.36
CA GLU A 153 9.61 12.16 1.15
C GLU A 153 8.33 12.52 1.92
N MET A 154 7.37 11.60 1.90
CA MET A 154 6.12 11.69 2.63
C MET A 154 6.31 10.98 3.98
N ASP A 155 5.88 11.61 5.07
CA ASP A 155 5.92 10.97 6.39
C ASP A 155 4.86 9.87 6.46
N SER A 156 5.31 8.62 6.59
CA SER A 156 4.45 7.45 6.74
C SER A 156 3.47 7.57 7.93
N GLN A 157 3.86 8.24 9.02
CA GLN A 157 2.98 8.47 10.15
C GLN A 157 1.88 9.49 9.83
N GLU A 158 2.14 10.49 8.97
CA GLU A 158 1.09 11.39 8.48
C GLU A 158 0.07 10.62 7.63
N ILE A 159 0.52 9.70 6.76
CA ILE A 159 -0.36 8.85 5.94
C ILE A 159 -1.26 8.00 6.85
N ILE A 160 -0.65 7.29 7.81
CA ILE A 160 -1.35 6.40 8.73
C ILE A 160 -2.41 7.17 9.53
N LYS A 161 -2.03 8.30 10.17
CA LYS A 161 -2.95 9.11 10.97
C LYS A 161 -4.11 9.66 10.13
N GLU A 162 -3.81 10.12 8.92
CA GLU A 162 -4.84 10.67 8.04
C GLU A 162 -5.90 9.62 7.69
N TYR A 163 -5.48 8.39 7.35
CA TYR A 163 -6.41 7.32 7.02
C TYR A 163 -7.12 6.76 8.25
N ALA A 164 -6.45 6.70 9.41
CA ALA A 164 -7.10 6.32 10.67
C ALA A 164 -8.31 7.22 10.98
N VAL A 165 -8.18 8.54 10.81
CA VAL A 165 -9.27 9.50 11.06
C VAL A 165 -10.36 9.43 9.99
N LYS A 166 -10.01 9.22 8.72
CA LYS A 166 -10.99 9.12 7.63
C LYS A 166 -11.95 7.93 7.77
N PHE A 167 -11.52 6.87 8.45
CA PHE A 167 -12.28 5.64 8.64
C PHE A 167 -12.76 5.41 10.09
N ALA A 168 -12.54 6.37 11.00
CA ALA A 168 -13.09 6.38 12.36
C ALA A 168 -14.53 6.92 12.45
N LYS A 169 -15.20 7.15 11.30
CA LYS A 169 -16.55 7.72 11.20
C LYS A 169 -17.53 6.76 10.56
#